data_AF-A0A1V5P6I8-F1
#
_entry.id   AF-A0A1V5P6I8-F1
#
_cell.length_a   1.000
_cell.length_b   1.000
_cell.length_c   1.000
_cell.angle_alpha   90.00
_cell.angle_beta   90.00
_cell.angle_gamma   90.00
#
_symmetry.space_group_name_H-M   'P 1'
#
loop_
_entity.id
_entity.type
_entity.pdbx_description
1 polymer ?
#
loop_
_entity_poly.entity_id
_entity_poly.type
_entity_poly.pdbx_seq_one_letter_code
_entity_poly.pdbx_strand_id
1 'polypeptide(L)'
;MRQRLFVLFQHRGQMDEQQLSDHPQLTVTIGYRHSIHQNQKLESERIRPSVNMTAPNLPQASRKSTAARWGARGAVLTVLLWNLSAALPFILAPATYAGAFELSGTVGAVLTRSIGVLFVMWIIPYFPALRDPERYRVCLTVILVQQLIGLAAETWMALTLPPAHGALLATGRHFIAFDTAGLVLLAGAWSLTRPVPKKTAKDPSEVSI
;
A
#
# COMPACT_ATOMS: atom_id res chain seq x y z
N MET A 1 -17.09 -4.89 -29.68
CA MET A 1 -16.29 -3.80 -29.06
C MET A 1 -15.25 -4.46 -28.15
N ARG A 2 -13.96 -4.30 -28.48
CA ARG A 2 -12.75 -4.62 -27.68
C ARG A 2 -12.33 -6.09 -27.43
N GLN A 3 -12.11 -6.90 -28.48
CA GLN A 3 -11.22 -8.10 -28.44
C GLN A 3 -10.56 -8.47 -29.81
N ARG A 4 -10.26 -7.51 -30.70
CA ARG A 4 -9.59 -7.82 -32.00
C ARG A 4 -8.57 -6.76 -32.42
N LEU A 5 -7.42 -6.72 -31.75
CA LEU A 5 -6.27 -5.93 -32.21
C LEU A 5 -4.93 -6.54 -31.76
N PHE A 6 -4.70 -7.82 -32.10
CA PHE A 6 -3.38 -8.46 -31.92
C PHE A 6 -3.06 -9.56 -32.95
N VAL A 7 -3.78 -9.65 -34.08
CA VAL A 7 -3.61 -10.73 -35.08
C VAL A 7 -3.40 -10.18 -36.50
N LEU A 8 -2.73 -9.03 -36.64
CA LEU A 8 -2.46 -8.43 -37.96
C LEU A 8 -0.97 -8.11 -38.21
N PHE A 9 -0.06 -8.86 -37.59
CA PHE A 9 1.38 -8.64 -37.78
C PHE A 9 2.23 -9.91 -37.95
N GLN A 10 1.64 -11.03 -38.42
CA GLN A 10 2.36 -12.30 -38.54
C GLN A 10 2.24 -13.03 -39.89
N HIS A 11 1.83 -12.37 -40.98
CA HIS A 11 1.66 -13.08 -42.26
C HIS A 11 2.02 -12.29 -43.52
N ARG A 12 3.17 -11.60 -43.55
CA ARG A 12 3.69 -11.02 -44.81
C ARG A 12 5.21 -11.10 -44.89
N GLY A 13 5.73 -12.31 -45.11
CA GLY A 13 7.17 -12.58 -45.16
C GLY A 13 7.57 -13.76 -46.02
N GLN A 14 6.99 -13.89 -47.22
CA GLN A 14 7.52 -14.73 -48.30
C GLN A 14 7.20 -14.05 -49.64
N MET A 15 8.20 -13.45 -50.27
CA MET A 15 8.22 -13.10 -51.70
C MET A 15 9.64 -13.38 -52.20
N ASP A 16 9.71 -14.12 -53.30
CA ASP A 16 10.89 -14.73 -53.90
C ASP A 16 11.96 -13.74 -54.40
N GLU A 17 13.21 -14.19 -54.36
CA GLU A 17 14.48 -13.50 -54.70
C GLU A 17 14.59 -13.00 -56.16
N GLN A 18 13.58 -13.20 -57.00
CA GLN A 18 13.69 -13.01 -58.45
C GLN A 18 13.13 -11.68 -58.99
N GLN A 19 12.60 -10.80 -58.13
CA GLN A 19 12.22 -9.42 -58.51
C GLN A 19 13.25 -8.35 -58.11
N LEU A 20 14.44 -8.74 -57.64
CA LEU A 20 15.42 -7.81 -57.04
C LEU A 20 16.48 -7.26 -58.02
N SER A 21 16.22 -7.24 -59.33
CA SER A 21 17.18 -6.71 -60.32
C SER A 21 16.92 -5.27 -60.80
N ASP A 22 15.79 -4.65 -60.46
CA ASP A 22 15.37 -3.36 -61.04
C ASP A 22 15.32 -2.17 -60.05
N HIS A 23 15.90 -2.32 -58.86
CA HIS A 23 15.85 -1.26 -57.84
C HIS A 23 17.24 -0.89 -57.27
N PRO A 24 17.86 0.22 -57.72
CA PRO A 24 19.18 0.68 -57.25
C PRO A 24 19.21 1.13 -55.77
N GLN A 25 18.05 1.14 -55.08
CA GLN A 25 17.93 1.50 -53.66
C GLN A 25 18.24 0.33 -52.71
N LEU A 26 18.26 -0.92 -53.19
CA LEU A 26 18.49 -2.10 -52.33
C LEU A 26 19.98 -2.45 -52.14
N THR A 27 20.86 -2.05 -53.05
CA THR A 27 22.32 -2.26 -52.91
C THR A 27 22.92 -1.45 -51.76
N VAL A 28 22.37 -0.27 -51.47
CA VAL A 28 22.86 0.62 -50.41
C VAL A 28 22.55 0.06 -49.01
N THR A 29 21.44 -0.67 -48.86
CA THR A 29 20.98 -1.17 -47.55
C THR A 29 21.83 -2.36 -47.07
N ILE A 30 22.33 -3.21 -47.97
CA ILE A 30 23.15 -4.37 -47.60
C ILE A 30 24.57 -3.94 -47.19
N GLY A 31 25.15 -2.95 -47.88
CA GLY A 31 26.45 -2.37 -47.50
C GLY A 31 26.44 -1.69 -46.13
N TYR A 32 25.34 -1.00 -45.79
CA TYR A 32 25.17 -0.37 -44.48
C TYR A 32 25.06 -1.40 -43.34
N ARG A 33 24.40 -2.54 -43.58
CA ARG A 33 24.18 -3.56 -42.55
C ARG A 33 25.46 -4.32 -42.18
N HIS A 34 26.41 -4.47 -43.10
CA HIS A 34 27.68 -5.15 -42.85
C HIS A 34 28.67 -4.27 -42.05
N SER A 35 28.68 -2.96 -42.28
CA SER A 35 29.52 -1.99 -41.56
C SER A 35 29.14 -1.81 -40.08
N ILE A 36 27.85 -1.85 -39.76
CA ILE A 36 27.34 -1.71 -38.38
C ILE A 36 27.74 -2.92 -37.51
N HIS A 37 27.71 -4.14 -38.07
CA HIS A 37 28.06 -5.35 -37.30
C HIS A 37 29.55 -5.48 -37.01
N GLN A 38 30.44 -4.99 -37.88
CA GLN A 38 31.87 -4.97 -37.58
C GLN A 38 32.25 -3.89 -36.55
N ASN A 39 31.65 -2.71 -36.63
CA ASN A 39 31.90 -1.64 -35.65
C ASN A 39 31.39 -2.00 -34.24
N GLN A 40 30.22 -2.65 -34.12
CA GLN A 40 29.74 -3.15 -32.82
C GLN A 40 30.65 -4.23 -32.21
N LYS A 41 31.27 -5.08 -33.02
CA LYS A 41 32.18 -6.12 -32.52
C LYS A 41 33.50 -5.52 -32.01
N LEU A 42 34.02 -4.48 -32.68
CA LEU A 42 35.22 -3.76 -32.26
C LEU A 42 34.99 -2.85 -31.03
N GLU A 43 33.80 -2.26 -30.86
CA GLU A 43 33.45 -1.52 -29.64
C GLU A 43 33.19 -2.43 -28.43
N SER A 44 32.60 -3.62 -28.64
CA SER A 44 32.39 -4.59 -27.55
C SER A 44 33.69 -5.22 -27.01
N GLU A 45 34.77 -5.23 -27.81
CA GLU A 45 36.10 -5.64 -27.34
C GLU A 45 36.91 -4.50 -26.72
N ARG A 46 36.71 -3.24 -27.14
CA ARG A 46 37.42 -2.08 -26.62
C ARG A 46 36.91 -1.62 -25.24
N ILE A 47 35.67 -1.94 -24.88
CA ILE A 47 35.06 -1.61 -23.58
C ILE A 47 35.00 -2.86 -22.69
N ARG A 48 36.15 -3.47 -22.42
CA ARG A 48 36.33 -4.30 -21.22
C ARG A 48 37.22 -3.52 -20.25
N PRO A 49 36.66 -2.80 -19.26
CA PRO A 49 37.48 -2.30 -18.17
C PRO A 49 37.99 -3.51 -17.40
N SER A 50 39.28 -3.84 -17.59
CA SER A 50 40.02 -4.78 -16.76
C SER A 50 40.37 -4.11 -15.42
N VAL A 51 39.34 -3.68 -14.70
CA VAL A 51 39.49 -3.12 -13.36
C VAL A 51 38.64 -3.99 -12.45
N ASN A 52 39.32 -4.87 -11.70
CA ASN A 52 38.79 -5.39 -10.44
C ASN A 52 38.70 -4.22 -9.46
N MET A 53 37.75 -3.31 -9.70
CA MET A 53 37.30 -2.34 -8.72
C MET A 53 36.28 -3.10 -7.89
N THR A 54 36.73 -3.57 -6.72
CA THR A 54 35.84 -3.85 -5.60
C THR A 54 34.88 -2.68 -5.52
N ALA A 55 33.62 -2.91 -5.87
CA ALA A 55 32.60 -1.87 -5.89
C ALA A 55 32.71 -1.11 -4.56
N PRO A 56 32.80 0.23 -4.57
CA PRO A 56 32.75 0.98 -3.33
C PRO A 56 31.51 0.51 -2.58
N ASN A 57 31.66 0.21 -1.29
CA ASN A 57 30.55 -0.15 -0.42
C ASN A 57 29.54 1.01 -0.43
N LEU A 58 28.65 1.01 -1.43
CA LEU A 58 27.57 1.98 -1.55
C LEU A 58 26.80 1.84 -0.24
N PRO A 59 26.57 2.93 0.50
CA PRO A 59 25.85 2.88 1.76
C PRO A 59 24.52 2.16 1.52
N GLN A 60 24.42 0.91 1.99
CA GLN A 60 23.19 0.16 1.88
C GLN A 60 22.15 0.97 2.63
N ALA A 61 21.09 1.41 1.93
CA ALA A 61 19.99 2.11 2.56
C ALA A 61 19.53 1.26 3.76
N SER A 62 19.58 1.84 4.96
CA SER A 62 19.18 1.20 6.22
C SER A 62 17.76 0.64 6.07
N ARG A 63 17.67 -0.64 5.69
CA ARG A 63 16.41 -1.35 5.60
C ARG A 63 16.05 -1.72 7.04
N LYS A 64 14.88 -1.30 7.51
CA LYS A 64 14.42 -1.63 8.87
C LYS A 64 14.45 -3.15 9.08
N SER A 65 14.61 -3.56 10.34
CA SER A 65 14.64 -4.97 10.67
C SER A 65 13.33 -5.65 10.24
N THR A 66 13.45 -6.86 9.70
CA THR A 66 12.30 -7.68 9.29
C THR A 66 11.29 -7.81 10.43
N ALA A 67 11.76 -7.90 11.68
CA ALA A 67 10.92 -7.95 12.88
C ALA A 67 10.04 -6.71 13.07
N ALA A 68 10.57 -5.49 12.89
CA ALA A 68 9.80 -4.25 13.05
C ALA A 68 8.66 -4.16 12.01
N ARG A 69 8.94 -4.57 10.77
CA ARG A 69 7.94 -4.62 9.70
C ARG A 69 6.84 -5.62 10.01
N TRP A 70 7.19 -6.82 10.47
CA TRP A 70 6.19 -7.82 10.87
C TRP A 70 5.38 -7.39 12.10
N GLY A 71 6.02 -6.76 13.09
CA GLY A 71 5.33 -6.21 14.25
C GLY A 71 4.30 -5.15 13.87
N ALA A 72 4.66 -4.22 12.97
CA ALA A 72 3.71 -3.23 12.46
C ALA A 72 2.54 -3.86 11.70
N ARG A 73 2.79 -4.88 10.87
CA ARG A 73 1.73 -5.61 10.15
C ARG A 73 0.83 -6.38 11.11
N GLY A 74 1.41 -7.01 12.13
CA GLY A 74 0.66 -7.69 13.19
C GLY A 74 -0.29 -6.74 13.90
N ALA A 75 0.20 -5.58 14.34
CA ALA A 75 -0.64 -4.56 14.97
C ALA A 75 -1.79 -4.08 14.06
N VAL A 76 -1.50 -3.76 12.79
CA VAL A 76 -2.54 -3.37 11.82
C VAL A 76 -3.57 -4.49 11.60
N LEU A 77 -3.11 -5.74 11.48
CA LEU A 77 -3.99 -6.90 11.30
C LEU A 77 -4.87 -7.12 12.54
N THR A 78 -4.32 -7.04 13.74
CA THR A 78 -5.08 -7.20 14.98
C THR A 78 -6.22 -6.19 15.05
N VAL A 79 -5.95 -4.91 14.79
CA VAL A 79 -6.98 -3.85 14.84
C VAL A 79 -8.00 -4.02 13.70
N LEU A 80 -7.57 -4.45 12.51
CA LEU A 80 -8.47 -4.80 11.41
C LEU A 80 -9.45 -5.91 11.80
N LEU A 81 -8.95 -7.01 12.37
CA LEU A 81 -9.79 -8.14 12.78
C LEU A 81 -10.74 -7.75 13.91
N TRP A 82 -10.30 -6.91 14.83
CA TRP A 82 -11.15 -6.40 15.89
C TRP A 82 -12.29 -5.54 15.31
N ASN A 83 -12.01 -4.65 14.35
CA ASN A 83 -13.04 -3.88 13.64
C ASN A 83 -14.05 -4.79 12.94
N LEU A 84 -13.58 -5.85 12.27
CA LEU A 84 -14.45 -6.83 11.64
C LEU A 84 -15.31 -7.60 12.65
N SER A 85 -14.79 -7.89 13.85
CA SER A 85 -15.57 -8.54 14.90
C SER A 85 -16.71 -7.67 15.44
N ALA A 86 -16.62 -6.33 15.33
CA ALA A 86 -17.72 -5.42 15.62
C ALA A 86 -18.69 -5.29 14.43
N ALA A 87 -18.12 -5.17 13.22
CA ALA A 87 -18.89 -4.94 11.99
C ALA A 87 -19.81 -6.11 11.61
N LEU A 88 -19.26 -7.33 11.60
CA LEU A 88 -19.96 -8.50 11.06
C LEU A 88 -21.21 -8.87 11.85
N PRO A 89 -21.21 -8.90 13.20
CA PRO A 89 -22.43 -9.17 13.96
C PRO A 89 -23.52 -8.14 13.73
N PHE A 90 -23.18 -6.85 13.62
CA PHE A 90 -24.14 -5.80 13.28
C PHE A 90 -24.75 -5.97 11.89
N ILE A 91 -24.00 -6.48 10.91
CA ILE A 91 -24.52 -6.72 9.57
C ILE A 91 -25.40 -7.98 9.51
N LEU A 92 -24.90 -9.08 10.08
CA LEU A 92 -25.47 -10.42 9.92
C LEU A 92 -26.64 -10.68 10.87
N ALA A 93 -26.60 -10.12 12.09
CA ALA A 93 -27.62 -10.32 13.11
C ALA A 93 -28.04 -9.00 13.81
N PRO A 94 -28.41 -7.94 13.06
CA PRO A 94 -28.62 -6.60 13.62
C PRO A 94 -29.69 -6.54 14.71
N ALA A 95 -30.76 -7.32 14.61
CA ALA A 95 -31.85 -7.32 15.58
C ALA A 95 -31.37 -7.73 16.99
N THR A 96 -30.38 -8.63 17.06
CA THR A 96 -29.77 -9.08 18.32
C THR A 96 -29.00 -7.96 19.02
N TYR A 97 -28.43 -7.03 18.26
CA TYR A 97 -27.58 -5.96 18.78
C TYR A 97 -28.28 -4.61 18.87
N ALA A 98 -29.47 -4.44 18.28
CA ALA A 98 -30.21 -3.18 18.29
C ALA A 98 -30.52 -2.66 19.71
N GLY A 99 -30.77 -3.56 20.65
CA GLY A 99 -31.01 -3.20 22.05
C GLY A 99 -29.81 -2.51 22.72
N ALA A 100 -28.59 -2.75 22.25
CA ALA A 100 -27.38 -2.07 22.74
C ALA A 100 -27.37 -0.57 22.41
N PHE A 101 -28.19 -0.17 21.44
CA PHE A 101 -28.41 1.22 21.04
C PHE A 101 -29.78 1.76 21.49
N GLU A 102 -30.48 1.02 22.36
CA GLU A 102 -31.87 1.32 22.79
C GLU A 102 -32.86 1.40 21.61
N LEU A 103 -32.53 0.71 20.52
CA LEU A 103 -33.38 0.62 19.34
C LEU A 103 -34.13 -0.71 19.31
N SER A 104 -35.27 -0.73 18.64
CA SER A 104 -36.09 -1.93 18.50
C SER A 104 -36.78 -2.01 17.14
N GLY A 105 -37.35 -3.20 16.85
CA GLY A 105 -38.09 -3.47 15.62
C GLY A 105 -37.27 -3.27 14.35
N THR A 106 -37.96 -3.00 13.25
CA THR A 106 -37.35 -2.82 11.92
C THR A 106 -36.39 -1.64 11.88
N VAL A 107 -36.72 -0.52 12.53
CA VAL A 107 -35.88 0.68 12.56
C VAL A 107 -34.55 0.36 13.25
N GLY A 108 -34.58 -0.30 14.41
CA GLY A 108 -33.36 -0.69 15.13
C GLY A 108 -32.50 -1.66 14.35
N ALA A 109 -33.10 -2.65 13.70
CA ALA A 109 -32.36 -3.58 12.85
C ALA A 109 -31.69 -2.89 11.66
N VAL A 110 -32.37 -1.95 11.00
CA VAL A 110 -31.81 -1.21 9.86
C VAL A 110 -30.65 -0.31 10.32
N LEU A 111 -30.84 0.50 11.36
CA LEU A 111 -29.81 1.41 11.85
C LEU A 111 -28.56 0.65 12.35
N THR A 112 -28.77 -0.44 13.10
CA THR A 112 -27.65 -1.28 13.57
C THR A 112 -26.87 -1.88 12.40
N ARG A 113 -27.57 -2.38 11.38
CA ARG A 113 -26.91 -2.88 10.16
C ARG A 113 -26.13 -1.78 9.44
N SER A 114 -26.69 -0.57 9.35
CA SER A 114 -26.00 0.58 8.75
C SER A 114 -24.70 0.93 9.50
N ILE A 115 -24.69 0.85 10.83
CA ILE A 115 -23.48 1.02 11.64
C ILE A 115 -22.45 -0.07 11.27
N GLY A 116 -22.86 -1.33 11.18
CA GLY A 116 -21.97 -2.41 10.76
C GLY A 116 -21.34 -2.17 9.38
N VAL A 117 -22.12 -1.67 8.41
CA VAL A 117 -21.60 -1.28 7.08
C VAL A 117 -20.61 -0.11 7.18
N LEU A 118 -20.86 0.86 8.07
CA LEU A 118 -19.94 1.98 8.30
C LEU A 118 -18.57 1.50 8.79
N PHE A 119 -18.52 0.51 9.69
CA PHE A 119 -17.27 -0.12 10.11
C PHE A 119 -16.53 -0.78 8.94
N VAL A 120 -17.25 -1.48 8.04
CA VAL A 120 -16.62 -2.08 6.84
C VAL A 120 -16.06 -1.00 5.90
N MET A 121 -16.74 0.14 5.76
CA MET A 121 -16.22 1.26 4.98
C MET A 121 -14.94 1.84 5.60
N TRP A 122 -14.86 1.89 6.93
CA TRP A 122 -13.72 2.48 7.64
C TRP A 122 -12.45 1.64 7.58
N ILE A 123 -12.54 0.34 7.31
CA ILE A 123 -11.35 -0.53 7.24
C ILE A 123 -10.60 -0.49 5.90
N ILE A 124 -11.12 0.15 4.86
CA ILE A 124 -10.48 0.21 3.54
C ILE A 124 -9.00 0.64 3.56
N PRO A 125 -8.57 1.68 4.31
CA PRO A 125 -7.15 2.04 4.37
C PRO A 125 -6.26 0.99 5.08
N TYR A 126 -6.82 0.02 5.81
CA TYR A 126 -6.04 -1.03 6.48
C TYR A 126 -5.39 -1.97 5.46
N PHE A 127 -6.02 -2.26 4.33
CA PHE A 127 -5.47 -3.20 3.34
C PHE A 127 -4.11 -2.75 2.77
N PRO A 128 -3.94 -1.52 2.24
CA PRO A 128 -2.62 -1.06 1.79
C PRO A 128 -1.63 -0.94 2.96
N ALA A 129 -2.06 -0.44 4.12
CA ALA A 129 -1.21 -0.35 5.31
C ALA A 129 -0.70 -1.74 5.77
N LEU A 130 -1.54 -2.76 5.71
CA LEU A 130 -1.18 -4.14 6.06
C LEU A 130 -0.21 -4.77 5.05
N ARG A 131 -0.35 -4.42 3.77
CA ARG A 131 0.54 -4.91 2.70
C ARG A 131 1.96 -4.37 2.88
N ASP A 132 2.09 -3.06 3.06
CA ASP A 132 3.38 -2.41 3.27
C ASP A 132 3.22 -1.12 4.12
N PRO A 133 3.35 -1.20 5.45
CA PRO A 133 3.07 -0.08 6.33
C PRO A 133 4.15 1.03 6.24
N GLU A 134 5.32 0.74 5.67
CA GLU A 134 6.37 1.74 5.42
C GLU A 134 6.10 2.53 4.14
N ARG A 135 5.66 1.83 3.08
CA ARG A 135 5.28 2.49 1.82
C ARG A 135 3.97 3.25 1.94
N TYR A 136 2.97 2.69 2.62
CA TYR A 136 1.63 3.25 2.76
C TYR A 136 1.39 3.92 4.12
N ARG A 137 2.40 4.66 4.62
CA ARG A 137 2.30 5.42 5.89
C ARG A 137 1.16 6.43 5.91
N VAL A 138 0.79 6.98 4.74
CA VAL A 138 -0.38 7.86 4.63
C VAL A 138 -1.64 7.12 5.05
N CYS A 139 -1.85 5.88 4.56
CA CYS A 139 -2.99 5.05 4.99
C CYS A 139 -2.94 4.76 6.49
N LEU A 140 -1.76 4.43 7.04
CA LEU A 140 -1.61 4.22 8.49
C LEU A 140 -1.94 5.49 9.31
N THR A 141 -1.61 6.67 8.77
CA THR A 141 -1.93 7.95 9.39
C THR A 141 -3.43 8.25 9.30
N VAL A 142 -4.07 7.95 8.17
CA VAL A 142 -5.53 8.07 8.02
C VAL A 142 -6.24 7.18 9.03
N ILE A 143 -5.80 5.93 9.21
CA ILE A 143 -6.36 5.00 10.20
C ILE A 143 -6.24 5.57 11.62
N LEU A 144 -5.06 6.11 11.98
CA LEU A 144 -4.86 6.76 13.29
C LEU A 144 -5.81 7.94 13.50
N VAL A 145 -6.00 8.78 12.49
CA VAL A 145 -6.91 9.92 12.56
C VAL A 145 -8.36 9.45 12.68
N GLN A 146 -8.78 8.44 11.92
CA GLN A 146 -10.10 7.83 12.05
C GLN A 146 -10.35 7.33 13.48
N GLN A 147 -9.38 6.61 14.05
CA GLN A 147 -9.48 6.09 15.42
C GLN A 147 -9.55 7.22 16.47
N LEU A 148 -8.78 8.28 16.27
CA LEU A 148 -8.81 9.44 17.17
C LEU A 148 -10.16 10.17 17.12
N ILE A 149 -10.75 10.29 15.93
CA ILE A 149 -12.08 10.88 15.76
C ILE A 149 -13.14 10.02 16.46
N GLY A 150 -13.10 8.69 16.27
CA GLY A 150 -13.99 7.75 16.95
C GLY A 150 -13.91 7.90 18.48
N LEU A 151 -12.71 7.76 19.03
CA LEU A 151 -12.45 7.91 20.46
C LEU A 151 -12.95 9.26 21.02
N ALA A 152 -12.66 10.36 20.33
CA ALA A 152 -13.07 11.69 20.77
C ALA A 152 -14.60 11.84 20.75
N ALA A 153 -15.26 11.39 19.67
CA ALA A 153 -16.70 11.45 19.54
C ALA A 153 -17.41 10.58 20.58
N GLU A 154 -16.94 9.36 20.81
CA GLU A 154 -17.52 8.43 21.79
C GLU A 154 -17.32 8.90 23.22
N THR A 155 -16.12 9.43 23.53
CA THR A 155 -15.85 10.05 24.83
C THR A 155 -16.78 11.24 25.05
N TRP A 156 -16.95 12.10 24.05
CA TRP A 156 -17.88 13.23 24.13
C TRP A 156 -19.33 12.79 24.34
N MET A 157 -19.80 11.80 23.57
CA MET A 157 -21.14 11.24 23.72
C MET A 157 -21.33 10.62 25.11
N ALA A 158 -20.37 9.85 25.62
CA ALA A 158 -20.45 9.24 26.94
C ALA A 158 -20.49 10.27 28.08
N LEU A 159 -19.79 11.40 27.95
CA LEU A 159 -19.79 12.49 28.92
C LEU A 159 -21.06 13.35 28.90
N THR A 160 -21.74 13.39 27.75
CA THR A 160 -22.96 14.20 27.56
C THR A 160 -24.26 13.40 27.66
N LEU A 161 -24.16 12.07 27.79
CA LEU A 161 -25.30 11.17 27.86
C LEU A 161 -26.07 11.31 29.20
N PRO A 162 -27.41 11.47 29.17
CA PRO A 162 -28.21 11.48 30.39
C PRO A 162 -28.12 10.16 31.18
N PRO A 163 -28.24 10.18 32.53
CA PRO A 163 -28.06 8.99 33.37
C PRO A 163 -29.02 7.82 33.11
N ALA A 164 -30.13 8.03 32.39
CA ALA A 164 -31.14 7.01 32.12
C ALA A 164 -30.74 5.99 31.04
N HIS A 165 -29.65 6.23 30.31
CA HIS A 165 -29.28 5.46 29.11
C HIS A 165 -28.15 4.44 29.36
N GLY A 166 -28.39 3.52 30.29
CA GLY A 166 -27.35 2.58 30.75
C GLY A 166 -26.82 1.65 29.65
N ALA A 167 -27.68 1.23 28.72
CA ALA A 167 -27.29 0.37 27.60
C ALA A 167 -26.38 1.13 26.62
N LEU A 168 -26.75 2.36 26.24
CA LEU A 168 -25.94 3.22 25.38
C LEU A 168 -24.58 3.54 26.02
N LEU A 169 -24.55 3.81 27.33
CA LEU A 169 -23.29 4.08 28.03
C LEU A 169 -22.37 2.84 28.04
N ALA A 170 -22.92 1.65 28.28
CA ALA A 170 -22.16 0.41 28.23
C ALA A 170 -21.57 0.17 26.83
N THR A 171 -22.37 0.36 25.79
CA THR A 171 -21.94 0.29 24.39
C THR A 171 -20.84 1.31 24.08
N GLY A 172 -21.03 2.58 24.48
CA GLY A 172 -20.03 3.64 24.31
C GLY A 172 -18.70 3.32 25.02
N ARG A 173 -18.74 2.74 26.22
CA ARG A 173 -17.53 2.31 26.94
C ARG A 173 -16.78 1.18 26.22
N HIS A 174 -17.50 0.22 25.62
CA HIS A 174 -16.86 -0.81 24.81
C HIS A 174 -16.13 -0.20 23.61
N PHE A 175 -16.73 0.77 22.93
CA PHE A 175 -16.08 1.45 21.81
C PHE A 175 -14.91 2.35 22.25
N ILE A 176 -15.03 3.10 23.36
CA ILE A 176 -13.90 3.88 23.91
C ILE A 176 -12.71 2.97 24.22
N ALA A 177 -12.95 1.82 24.86
CA ALA A 177 -11.91 0.86 25.19
C ALA A 177 -11.28 0.25 23.93
N PHE A 178 -12.12 -0.12 22.95
CA PHE A 178 -11.71 -0.60 21.63
C PHE A 178 -10.81 0.41 20.93
N ASP A 179 -11.26 1.66 20.82
CA ASP A 179 -10.60 2.72 20.07
C ASP A 179 -9.27 3.11 20.71
N THR A 180 -9.25 3.18 22.04
CA THR A 180 -8.02 3.45 22.81
C THR A 180 -6.98 2.36 22.59
N ALA A 181 -7.36 1.08 22.69
CA ALA A 181 -6.45 -0.04 22.46
C ALA A 181 -5.94 -0.06 21.01
N GLY A 182 -6.83 0.18 20.04
CA GLY A 182 -6.49 0.32 18.63
C GLY A 182 -5.48 1.44 18.39
N LEU A 183 -5.72 2.62 18.96
CA LEU A 183 -4.85 3.78 18.83
C LEU A 183 -3.44 3.50 19.35
N VAL A 184 -3.31 2.85 20.51
CA VAL A 184 -2.00 2.48 21.09
C VAL A 184 -1.24 1.52 20.16
N LEU A 185 -1.89 0.47 19.67
CA LEU A 185 -1.28 -0.50 18.76
C LEU A 185 -0.83 0.15 17.44
N LEU A 186 -1.69 0.98 16.85
CA LEU A 186 -1.43 1.66 15.59
C LEU A 186 -0.35 2.75 15.73
N ALA A 187 -0.30 3.45 16.86
CA ALA A 187 0.76 4.43 17.15
C ALA A 187 2.12 3.74 17.30
N GLY A 188 2.13 2.53 17.90
CA GLY A 188 3.28 1.63 17.90
C GLY A 188 3.72 1.26 16.48
N ALA A 189 2.80 0.78 15.65
CA ALA A 189 3.08 0.44 14.25
C ALA A 189 3.62 1.64 13.45
N TRP A 190 3.03 2.82 13.65
CA TRP A 190 3.45 4.05 12.97
C TRP A 190 4.84 4.50 13.40
N SER A 191 5.19 4.33 14.67
CA SER A 191 6.52 4.61 15.21
C SER A 191 7.56 3.61 14.69
N LEU A 192 7.24 2.32 14.68
CA LEU A 192 8.08 1.26 14.13
C LEU A 192 8.41 1.45 12.65
N THR A 193 7.54 2.13 11.89
CA THR A 193 7.71 2.33 10.45
C THR A 193 8.31 3.69 10.06
N ARG A 194 8.74 4.53 11.02
CA ARG A 194 9.29 5.89 10.74
C ARG A 194 10.53 5.84 9.82
N PRO A 195 10.63 6.65 8.76
CA PRO A 195 11.84 6.70 7.93
C PRO A 195 13.08 6.97 8.78
N VAL A 196 14.16 6.23 8.55
CA VAL A 196 15.45 6.52 9.20
C VAL A 196 16.07 7.70 8.46
N PRO A 197 16.43 8.81 9.14
CA PRO A 197 17.11 9.92 8.49
C PRO A 197 18.39 9.43 7.81
N LYS A 198 18.60 9.80 6.55
CA LYS A 198 19.90 9.56 5.91
C LYS A 198 20.91 10.46 6.60
N LYS A 199 21.99 9.90 7.17
CA LYS A 199 23.15 10.70 7.57
C LYS A 199 23.67 11.37 6.29
N THR A 200 23.59 12.69 6.23
CA THR A 200 24.31 13.48 5.23
C THR A 200 25.79 13.21 5.45
N ALA A 201 26.47 12.66 4.44
CA ALA A 201 27.92 12.55 4.45
C ALA A 201 28.48 13.97 4.65
N LYS A 202 29.34 14.14 5.66
CA LYS A 202 30.06 15.39 5.87
C LYS A 202 30.89 15.69 4.61
N ASP A 203 30.75 16.88 4.06
CA ASP A 203 31.51 17.31 2.89
C ASP A 203 33.02 17.17 3.20
N PRO A 204 33.80 16.42 2.39
CA PRO A 204 35.25 16.32 2.56
C PRO A 204 35.99 17.67 2.57
N SER A 205 35.34 18.76 2.14
CA SER A 205 35.91 20.12 2.17
C SER A 205 36.02 20.73 3.58
N GLU A 206 35.36 20.17 4.61
CA GLU A 206 35.42 20.67 6.00
C GLU A 206 36.59 20.09 6.83
N VAL A 207 37.50 19.33 6.22
CA VAL A 207 38.72 18.83 6.88
C VAL A 207 39.93 19.52 6.25
N SER A 208 40.08 20.82 6.50
CA SER A 208 41.31 21.57 6.24
C SER A 208 41.31 22.85 7.08
N ILE A 209 41.68 22.76 8.36
CA ILE A 209 42.31 23.83 9.15
C ILE A 209 43.40 23.19 10.00
#